data_AF-A0A379VHZ1-F1
#
_entry.id   AF-A0A379VHZ1-F1
#
_cell.length_a   1.000
_cell.length_b   1.000
_cell.length_c   1.000
_cell.angle_alpha   90.00
_cell.angle_beta   90.00
_cell.angle_gamma   90.00
#
_symmetry.space_group_name_H-M   'P 1'
#
loop_
_entity.id
_entity.type
_entity.pdbx_description
1 polymer ?
#
loop_
_entity_poly.entity_id
_entity_poly.type
_entity_poly.pdbx_seq_one_letter_code
_entity_poly.pdbx_strand_id
1 'polypeptide(L)'
;MAQTAPSREVKLTFAQIAPPPGSMALRGVNPNGGIEFGMRSDEVASKAVLNLEYTPSPSLLPVQSQLKVYLNDELMGVLAGDKRAVGEKDAGAGTYQSAIYHRL
;
A
#
# COMPACT_ATOMS: atom_id res chain seq x y z
N MET A 1 -1.34 -35.65 2.58
CA MET A 1 -0.39 -34.89 3.42
C MET A 1 -0.15 -33.58 2.68
N ALA A 2 -0.60 -32.44 3.21
CA ALA A 2 -0.44 -31.15 2.52
C ALA A 2 1.02 -30.69 2.69
N GLN A 3 1.75 -30.55 1.58
CA GLN A 3 3.09 -29.98 1.58
C GLN A 3 2.95 -28.46 1.79
N THR A 4 3.38 -27.97 2.95
CA THR A 4 3.54 -26.54 3.19
C THR A 4 4.70 -26.07 2.32
N ALA A 5 4.39 -25.35 1.23
CA ALA A 5 5.42 -24.70 0.42
C ALA A 5 6.25 -23.74 1.30
N PRO A 6 7.57 -23.62 1.06
CA PRO A 6 8.39 -22.69 1.82
C PRO A 6 7.87 -21.26 1.64
N SER A 7 7.55 -20.59 2.76
CA SER A 7 7.12 -19.20 2.79
C SER A 7 8.24 -18.29 3.31
N ARG A 8 8.36 -17.10 2.72
CA ARG A 8 9.29 -16.06 3.18
C ARG A 8 8.56 -14.75 3.37
N GLU A 9 8.98 -13.99 4.38
CA GLU A 9 8.56 -12.60 4.56
C GLU A 9 9.60 -11.64 3.97
N VAL A 10 9.12 -10.63 3.25
CA VAL A 10 9.94 -9.57 2.66
C VAL A 10 9.41 -8.23 3.15
N LYS A 11 10.28 -7.44 3.76
CA LYS A 11 9.97 -6.08 4.23
C LYS A 11 10.71 -5.07 3.37
N LEU A 12 9.94 -4.27 2.63
CA LEU A 12 10.45 -3.18 1.81
C LEU A 12 10.00 -1.85 2.41
N THR A 13 10.93 -0.91 2.55
CA THR A 13 10.62 0.44 3.04
C THR A 13 10.53 1.41 1.88
N PHE A 14 9.73 2.48 2.01
CA PHE A 14 9.64 3.53 0.99
C PHE A 14 11.02 4.13 0.63
N ALA A 15 11.94 4.23 1.60
CA ALA A 15 13.31 4.68 1.33
C ALA A 15 14.10 3.77 0.36
N GLN A 16 13.72 2.49 0.24
CA GLN A 16 14.38 1.52 -0.64
C GLN A 16 13.79 1.47 -2.04
N ILE A 17 12.47 1.65 -2.16
CA ILE A 17 11.73 1.38 -3.42
C ILE A 17 11.09 2.62 -4.04
N ALA A 18 10.88 3.69 -3.27
CA ALA A 18 10.34 4.93 -3.82
C ALA A 18 11.45 5.72 -4.55
N PRO A 19 11.11 6.47 -5.60
CA PRO A 19 12.02 7.43 -6.21
C PRO A 19 12.63 8.39 -5.17
N PRO A 20 13.85 8.91 -5.39
CA PRO A 20 14.43 9.93 -4.52
C PRO A 20 13.43 11.07 -4.27
N PRO A 21 13.17 11.46 -3.01
CA PRO A 21 13.98 11.25 -1.80
C PRO A 21 13.60 10.02 -0.94
N GLY A 22 12.84 9.05 -1.45
CA GLY A 22 12.35 7.91 -0.66
C GLY A 22 10.99 8.17 0.00
N SER A 23 10.28 9.19 -0.48
CA SER A 23 8.92 9.55 -0.08
C SER A 23 8.16 10.11 -1.27
N MET A 24 6.82 10.10 -1.19
CA MET A 24 5.96 10.60 -2.26
C MET A 24 5.13 11.78 -1.76
N ALA A 25 5.11 12.85 -2.54
CA ALA A 25 4.25 14.00 -2.30
C ALA A 25 3.10 14.00 -3.31
N LEU A 26 1.91 13.62 -2.85
CA LEU A 26 0.69 13.72 -3.65
C LEU A 26 0.16 15.15 -3.54
N ARG A 27 0.13 15.87 -4.66
CA ARG A 27 -0.29 17.28 -4.71
C ARG A 27 -1.48 17.41 -5.64
N GLY A 28 -2.30 18.45 -5.49
CA GLY A 28 -3.48 18.63 -6.36
C GLY A 28 -3.16 18.61 -7.86
N VAL A 29 -1.97 19.09 -8.26
CA VAL A 29 -1.49 19.06 -9.65
C VAL A 29 -0.92 17.70 -10.09
N ASN A 30 -0.48 16.87 -9.15
CA ASN A 30 0.07 15.52 -9.35
C ASN A 30 -0.43 14.60 -8.23
N PRO A 31 -1.69 14.15 -8.30
CA PRO A 31 -2.34 13.42 -7.22
C PRO A 31 -1.96 11.93 -7.19
N ASN A 32 -1.22 11.46 -8.21
CA ASN A 32 -0.85 10.07 -8.38
C ASN A 32 0.63 9.88 -8.04
N GLY A 33 0.93 8.77 -7.37
CA GLY A 33 2.28 8.30 -7.11
C GLY A 33 2.29 6.78 -7.26
N GLY A 34 3.35 6.25 -7.88
CA GLY A 34 3.53 4.83 -8.10
C GLY A 34 4.87 4.38 -7.53
N ILE A 35 4.87 3.16 -6.96
CA ILE A 35 6.09 2.49 -6.51
C ILE A 35 6.04 1.09 -7.04
N GLU A 36 7.14 0.68 -7.64
CA GLU A 36 7.34 -0.67 -8.12
C GLU A 36 8.26 -1.41 -7.16
N PHE A 37 7.93 -2.66 -6.91
CA PHE A 37 8.79 -3.56 -6.15
C PHE A 37 8.89 -4.90 -6.88
N GLY A 38 10.11 -5.43 -6.94
CA GLY A 38 10.36 -6.73 -7.55
C GLY A 38 9.95 -7.87 -6.62
N MET A 39 9.34 -8.89 -7.21
CA MET A 39 9.15 -10.20 -6.58
C MET A 39 9.93 -11.24 -7.38
N ARG A 40 10.39 -12.31 -6.72
CA ARG A 40 11.01 -13.42 -7.43
C ARG A 40 9.98 -14.10 -8.33
N SER A 41 10.38 -14.47 -9.55
CA SER A 41 9.48 -15.03 -10.55
C SER A 41 8.94 -16.43 -10.20
N ASP A 42 9.62 -17.13 -9.29
CA ASP A 42 9.21 -18.43 -8.77
C ASP A 42 8.37 -18.34 -7.49
N GLU A 43 8.05 -17.12 -7.02
CA GLU A 43 7.30 -16.88 -5.79
C GLU A 43 5.94 -16.23 -6.09
N VAL A 44 4.95 -16.48 -5.21
CA VAL A 44 3.62 -15.89 -5.26
C VAL A 44 3.34 -15.16 -3.96
N ALA A 45 2.93 -13.88 -4.05
CA ALA A 45 2.52 -13.11 -2.89
C ALA A 45 1.14 -13.59 -2.42
N SER A 46 1.09 -14.24 -1.26
CA SER A 46 -0.16 -14.72 -0.65
C SER A 46 -0.75 -13.73 0.36
N LYS A 47 0.07 -12.82 0.88
CA LYS A 47 -0.34 -11.78 1.82
C LYS A 47 0.55 -10.56 1.64
N ALA A 48 -0.06 -9.38 1.59
CA ALA A 48 0.65 -8.09 1.61
C ALA A 48 0.07 -7.18 2.70
N VAL A 49 0.94 -6.41 3.34
CA VAL A 49 0.55 -5.38 4.30
C VAL A 49 1.25 -4.08 3.92
N LEU A 50 0.46 -3.06 3.63
CA LEU A 50 0.95 -1.70 3.42
C LEU A 50 0.82 -0.91 4.72
N ASN A 51 1.94 -0.50 5.27
CA ASN A 51 1.97 0.45 6.38
C ASN A 51 2.28 1.83 5.80
N LEU A 52 1.31 2.76 5.88
CA LEU A 52 1.43 4.09 5.33
C LEU A 52 1.38 5.14 6.44
N GLU A 53 2.44 5.93 6.53
CA GLU A 53 2.45 7.18 7.29
C GLU A 53 2.29 8.34 6.30
N TYR A 54 1.28 9.18 6.51
CA TYR A 54 1.00 10.30 5.61
C TYR A 54 0.61 11.56 6.39
N THR A 55 1.03 12.71 5.87
CA THR A 55 0.67 14.02 6.41
C THR A 55 -0.34 14.68 5.48
N PRO A 56 -1.64 14.72 5.84
CA PRO A 56 -2.63 15.41 5.03
C PRO A 56 -2.33 16.91 4.98
N SER A 57 -2.57 17.55 3.83
CA SER A 57 -2.45 19.00 3.74
C SER A 57 -3.54 19.67 4.61
N PRO A 58 -3.22 20.75 5.36
CA PRO A 58 -4.19 21.48 6.17
C PRO A 58 -5.41 22.01 5.39
N SER A 59 -5.25 22.18 4.07
CA SER A 59 -6.29 22.67 3.17
C SER A 59 -7.11 21.57 2.49
N LEU A 60 -6.86 20.29 2.81
CA LEU A 60 -7.70 19.19 2.30
C LEU A 60 -9.11 19.34 2.84
N LEU A 61 -10.09 19.22 1.94
CA LEU A 61 -11.50 19.15 2.29
C LEU A 61 -11.76 17.75 2.88
N PRO A 62 -11.98 17.58 4.19
CA PRO A 62 -11.93 16.27 4.85
C PRO A 62 -12.89 15.23 4.27
N VAL A 63 -14.07 15.69 3.83
CA VAL A 63 -15.13 14.83 3.26
C VAL A 63 -14.89 14.48 1.79
N GLN A 64 -14.14 15.31 1.06
CA GLN A 64 -13.90 15.13 -0.38
C GLN A 64 -12.51 14.59 -0.69
N SER A 65 -11.59 14.69 0.25
CA SER A 65 -10.20 14.28 0.09
C SER A 65 -10.06 12.82 0.47
N GLN A 66 -9.69 12.00 -0.52
CA GLN A 66 -9.50 10.57 -0.36
C GLN A 66 -8.17 10.16 -0.98
N LEU A 67 -7.44 9.30 -0.28
CA LEU A 67 -6.28 8.60 -0.80
C LEU A 67 -6.70 7.18 -1.17
N LYS A 68 -6.62 6.85 -2.46
CA LYS A 68 -6.90 5.52 -2.98
C LYS A 68 -5.60 4.77 -3.16
N VAL A 69 -5.55 3.53 -2.65
CA VAL A 69 -4.39 2.65 -2.78
C VAL A 69 -4.74 1.55 -3.77
N TYR A 70 -3.89 1.41 -4.78
CA TYR A 70 -4.02 0.37 -5.81
C TYR A 70 -2.82 -0.57 -5.77
N LEU A 71 -3.06 -1.85 -6.05
CA LEU A 71 -2.01 -2.84 -6.31
C LEU A 71 -2.31 -3.46 -7.68
N ASN A 72 -1.43 -3.25 -8.65
CA ASN A 72 -1.62 -3.69 -10.05
C ASN A 72 -3.02 -3.31 -10.60
N ASP A 73 -3.36 -2.03 -10.52
CA ASP A 73 -4.64 -1.43 -10.95
C ASP A 73 -5.90 -1.85 -10.16
N GLU A 74 -5.78 -2.79 -9.22
CA GLU A 74 -6.89 -3.19 -8.37
C GLU A 74 -6.95 -2.32 -7.10
N LEU A 75 -8.14 -1.79 -6.78
CA LEU A 75 -8.36 -0.94 -5.60
C LEU A 75 -8.28 -1.78 -4.32
N MET A 76 -7.25 -1.55 -3.52
CA MET A 76 -7.05 -2.23 -2.24
C MET A 76 -7.79 -1.52 -1.09
N GLY A 77 -7.88 -0.19 -1.13
CA GLY A 77 -8.50 0.58 -0.06
C GLY A 77 -8.58 2.08 -0.32
N VAL A 78 -9.40 2.76 0.48
CA VAL A 78 -9.62 4.20 0.44
C VAL A 78 -9.44 4.78 1.84
N LEU A 79 -8.52 5.73 2.00
CA LEU A 79 -8.28 6.47 3.24
C LEU A 79 -8.90 7.86 3.10
N ALA A 80 -9.91 8.18 3.91
CA ALA A 80 -10.52 9.51 3.94
C ALA A 80 -9.73 10.45 4.86
N GLY A 81 -9.72 11.74 4.56
CA GLY A 81 -9.01 12.77 5.33
C GLY A 81 -9.61 13.10 6.71
N ASP A 82 -10.29 12.15 7.35
CA ASP A 82 -10.94 12.42 8.63
C ASP A 82 -9.95 12.34 9.80
N LYS A 83 -9.96 13.44 10.55
CA LYS A 83 -9.13 13.71 11.72
C LYS A 83 -9.35 12.60 12.75
N ARG A 84 -8.28 11.91 13.18
CA ARG A 84 -8.04 11.33 14.54
C ARG A 84 -7.27 10.00 14.59
N ALA A 85 -6.36 9.73 13.65
CA ALA A 85 -5.27 8.78 13.88
C ALA A 85 -3.92 9.50 13.97
N VAL A 86 -3.85 10.59 14.73
CA VAL A 86 -2.57 11.09 15.26
C VAL A 86 -2.36 10.34 16.57
N GLY A 87 -1.60 9.25 16.51
CA GLY A 87 -1.25 8.41 17.66
C GLY A 87 -1.74 6.97 17.59
N GLU A 88 -2.69 6.64 16.72
CA GLU A 88 -2.95 5.25 16.39
C GLU A 88 -1.86 4.83 15.41
N LYS A 89 -1.03 3.85 15.79
CA LYS A 89 -0.48 2.96 14.77
C LYS A 89 -1.71 2.35 14.13
N ASP A 90 -2.22 2.96 13.06
CA ASP A 90 -3.07 2.27 12.11
C ASP A 90 -2.18 1.21 11.47
N ALA A 91 -1.90 0.16 12.24
CA ALA A 91 -1.97 -1.19 11.76
C ALA A 91 -3.41 -1.36 11.24
N GLY A 92 -3.69 -0.73 10.09
CA GLY A 92 -4.63 -1.22 9.13
C GLY A 92 -4.10 -2.58 8.71
N ALA A 93 -4.25 -3.56 9.59
CA ALA A 93 -4.06 -4.98 9.36
C ALA A 93 -5.21 -5.44 8.45
N GLY A 94 -5.40 -4.76 7.33
CA GLY A 94 -6.00 -5.37 6.18
C GLY A 94 -5.05 -6.47 5.77
N THR A 95 -5.39 -7.69 6.15
CA THR A 95 -4.84 -8.87 5.49
C THR A 95 -5.41 -8.85 4.08
N TYR A 96 -4.76 -8.12 3.18
CA TYR A 96 -5.15 -8.06 1.78
C TYR A 96 -4.55 -9.30 1.11
N GLN A 97 -5.33 -10.38 1.15
CA GLN A 97 -5.12 -11.56 0.33
C GLN A 97 -5.62 -11.21 -1.07
N SER A 98 -4.76 -10.65 -1.93
CA SER A 98 -5.07 -10.73 -3.35
C SER A 98 -4.85 -12.21 -3.73
N ALA A 99 -5.97 -12.92 -3.91
CA ALA A 99 -5.93 -14.21 -4.56
C ALA A 99 -5.53 -13.93 -6.01
N ILE A 100 -4.24 -14.12 -6.32
CA ILE A 100 -3.77 -14.12 -7.70
C ILE A 100 -4.53 -15.24 -8.42
N TYR A 101 -5.59 -14.85 -9.12
CA TYR A 101 -6.40 -15.73 -9.94
C TYR A 101 -5.49 -16.30 -11.03
N HIS A 102 -5.10 -17.57 -10.88
CA HIS A 102 -4.87 -18.40 -12.06
C HIS A 102 -6.25 -18.65 -12.68
N ARG A 103 -6.47 -18.16 -13.90
CA ARG A 103 -7.49 -18.72 -14.77
C ARG A 103 -6.77 -19.33 -15.98
N LEU A 104 -6.80 -20.67 -15.98
CA LEU A 104 -6.48 -21.67 -17.01
C LEU A 104 -5.57 -21.25 -18.17
#